data_AF-A0A0C4BKV0-F1
#
_entry.id   AF-A0A0C4BKV0-F1
#
_cell.length_a   1.000
_cell.length_b   1.000
_cell.length_c   1.000
_cell.angle_alpha   90.00
_cell.angle_beta   90.00
_cell.angle_gamma   90.00
#
_symmetry.space_group_name_H-M   'P 1'
#
loop_
_entity.id
_entity.type
_entity.pdbx_description
1 polymer ?
#
loop_
_entity_poly.entity_id
_entity_poly.type
_entity_poly.pdbx_seq_one_letter_code
_entity_poly.pdbx_strand_id
1 'polypeptide(L)'
;MISTFDTARKPSVWNQGTPDEPHPVDEFWPERFIVEPKDPTSGPTLSQTRLPETKDEWSKPYFTLDGTVGSWIPYGGGSRMCPGRHFAKKELIVTMAMFLTAFDIELEPRDDWIRNDAKYFMFGVMHPKGPIPARVRRRTPNV
;
A
#
# COMPACT_ATOMS: atom_id res chain seq x y z
N MET A 1 -12.32 -10.61 -17.06
CA MET A 1 -11.06 -10.88 -16.35
C MET A 1 -10.77 -9.67 -15.49
N ILE A 2 -10.53 -9.80 -14.18
CA ILE A 2 -10.24 -8.67 -13.30
C ILE A 2 -8.72 -8.59 -13.14
N SER A 3 -8.14 -7.42 -13.42
CA SER A 3 -6.72 -7.14 -13.26
C SER A 3 -6.50 -6.33 -11.98
N THR A 4 -5.67 -6.82 -11.07
CA THR A 4 -5.26 -6.05 -9.88
C THR A 4 -4.56 -4.75 -10.26
N PHE A 5 -3.82 -4.73 -11.37
CA PHE A 5 -3.14 -3.53 -11.87
C PHE A 5 -4.16 -2.42 -12.16
N ASP A 6 -5.27 -2.78 -12.81
CA ASP A 6 -6.33 -1.84 -13.16
C ASP A 6 -7.15 -1.47 -11.93
N THR A 7 -7.66 -2.44 -11.17
CA THR A 7 -8.57 -2.17 -10.04
C THR A 7 -7.91 -1.36 -8.94
N ALA A 8 -6.62 -1.57 -8.66
CA ALA A 8 -5.88 -0.80 -7.68
C ALA A 8 -5.58 0.65 -8.13
N ARG A 9 -5.83 0.98 -9.40
CA ARG A 9 -5.58 2.30 -10.02
C ARG A 9 -6.83 2.93 -10.62
N LYS A 10 -8.03 2.57 -10.14
CA LYS A 10 -9.29 3.18 -10.64
C LYS A 10 -9.58 4.50 -9.93
N PRO A 11 -9.57 5.65 -10.64
CA PRO A 11 -9.90 6.95 -10.03
C PRO A 11 -11.32 7.01 -9.46
N SER A 12 -12.25 6.23 -10.02
CA SER A 12 -13.65 6.17 -9.56
C SER A 12 -13.84 5.41 -8.25
N VAL A 13 -12.79 4.78 -7.71
CA VAL A 13 -12.85 3.98 -6.48
C VAL A 13 -12.01 4.62 -5.39
N TRP A 14 -10.75 4.88 -5.68
CA TRP A 14 -9.76 5.26 -4.67
C TRP A 14 -9.85 6.75 -4.37
N ASN A 15 -9.67 7.09 -3.10
CA ASN A 15 -9.54 8.46 -2.66
C ASN A 15 -8.32 9.11 -3.32
N GLN A 16 -8.46 10.30 -3.89
CA GLN A 16 -7.40 11.01 -4.62
C GLN A 16 -6.90 12.25 -3.88
N GLY A 17 -7.09 12.31 -2.57
CA GLY A 17 -6.73 13.49 -1.77
C GLY A 17 -7.71 14.64 -1.95
N THR A 18 -7.27 15.84 -1.58
CA THR A 18 -8.06 17.06 -1.69
C THR A 18 -7.65 17.86 -2.93
N PRO A 19 -8.42 18.87 -3.35
CA PRO A 19 -7.98 19.77 -4.43
C PRO A 19 -6.66 20.50 -4.13
N ASP A 20 -6.38 20.76 -2.85
CA ASP A 20 -5.15 21.45 -2.40
C ASP A 20 -3.95 20.49 -2.30
N GLU A 21 -4.22 19.21 -2.02
CA GLU A 21 -3.22 18.15 -1.91
C GLU A 21 -3.69 16.89 -2.67
N PRO A 22 -3.54 16.88 -4.01
CA PRO A 22 -4.00 15.77 -4.84
C PRO A 22 -3.02 14.59 -4.76
N HIS A 23 -3.58 13.38 -4.64
CA HIS A 23 -2.85 12.11 -4.63
C HIS A 23 -3.41 11.14 -5.69
N PRO A 24 -2.93 11.25 -6.95
CA PRO A 24 -3.30 10.36 -8.04
C PRO A 24 -3.19 8.86 -7.66
N VAL A 25 -4.00 8.04 -8.31
CA VAL A 25 -4.10 6.60 -8.00
C VAL A 25 -2.89 5.77 -8.46
N ASP A 26 -2.04 6.34 -9.30
CA ASP A 26 -0.76 5.78 -9.74
C ASP A 26 0.43 6.21 -8.86
N GLU A 27 0.20 7.10 -7.89
CA GLU A 27 1.18 7.52 -6.91
C GLU A 27 1.09 6.71 -5.61
N PHE A 28 2.25 6.43 -5.01
CA PHE A 28 2.33 5.82 -3.70
C PHE A 28 1.99 6.85 -2.61
N TRP A 29 0.82 6.68 -1.99
CA TRP A 29 0.34 7.49 -0.87
C TRP A 29 -0.06 6.56 0.28
N PRO A 30 0.78 6.37 1.31
CA PRO A 30 0.52 5.41 2.38
C PRO A 30 -0.67 5.83 3.27
N GLU A 31 -0.88 7.13 3.46
CA GLU A 31 -1.98 7.68 4.28
C GLU A 31 -3.35 7.46 3.63
N ARG A 32 -3.42 7.04 2.36
CA ARG A 32 -4.67 6.67 1.68
C ARG A 32 -5.49 5.67 2.49
N PHE A 33 -4.84 4.76 3.23
CA PHE A 33 -5.54 3.74 4.02
C PHE A 33 -5.78 4.16 5.48
N ILE A 34 -5.46 5.40 5.83
CA ILE A 34 -5.66 5.96 7.15
C ILE A 34 -6.94 6.80 7.13
N VAL A 35 -7.84 6.50 8.07
CA VAL A 35 -9.02 7.31 8.34
C VAL A 35 -8.68 8.27 9.45
N GLU A 36 -8.89 9.55 9.18
CA GLU A 36 -8.75 10.65 10.11
C GLU A 36 -10.14 11.05 10.61
N PRO A 37 -10.49 10.85 11.89
CA PRO A 37 -11.85 11.11 12.36
C PRO A 37 -12.33 12.56 12.19
N LYS A 38 -11.40 13.50 12.10
CA LYS A 38 -11.69 14.93 11.88
C LYS A 38 -11.86 15.30 10.42
N ASP A 39 -11.46 14.42 9.50
CA ASP A 39 -11.53 14.63 8.06
C ASP A 39 -12.45 13.56 7.43
N PRO A 40 -13.70 13.92 7.09
CA PRO A 40 -14.64 12.99 6.48
C PRO A 40 -14.25 12.57 5.06
N THR A 41 -13.25 13.23 4.47
CA THR A 41 -12.73 12.90 3.13
C THR A 41 -11.55 11.94 3.17
N SER A 42 -11.07 11.55 4.36
CA SER A 42 -9.95 10.64 4.55
C SER A 42 -10.26 9.19 4.14
N GLY A 43 -9.31 8.27 4.31
CA GLY A 43 -9.48 6.84 4.05
C GLY A 43 -9.52 6.42 2.58
N PRO A 44 -9.66 5.11 2.31
CA PRO A 44 -9.15 4.54 1.05
C PRO A 44 -10.01 4.80 -0.18
N THR A 45 -11.32 4.99 -0.01
CA THR A 45 -12.26 5.02 -1.13
C THR A 45 -13.13 6.26 -1.10
N LEU A 46 -13.59 6.71 -2.27
CA LEU A 46 -14.46 7.88 -2.43
C LEU A 46 -15.81 7.75 -1.71
N SER A 47 -16.28 6.52 -1.47
CA SER A 47 -17.52 6.23 -0.78
C SER A 47 -17.21 5.42 0.47
N GLN A 48 -16.80 6.09 1.55
CA GLN A 48 -16.61 5.43 2.83
C GLN A 48 -17.94 4.84 3.32
N THR A 49 -17.95 3.53 3.56
CA THR A 49 -19.18 2.79 3.91
C THR A 49 -19.27 2.47 5.40
N ARG A 50 -18.19 2.63 6.17
CA ARG A 50 -18.15 2.23 7.58
C ARG A 50 -17.87 3.40 8.51
N LEU A 51 -18.79 3.59 9.45
CA LEU A 51 -18.63 4.43 10.63
C LEU A 51 -17.98 3.61 11.76
N PRO A 52 -17.11 4.19 12.60
CA PRO A 52 -16.50 3.50 13.74
C PRO A 52 -17.56 2.90 14.69
N GLU A 53 -17.26 1.73 15.27
CA GLU A 53 -18.19 1.02 16.16
C GLU A 53 -18.22 1.62 17.57
N THR A 54 -17.17 2.35 17.97
CA THR A 54 -17.06 2.97 19.30
C THR A 54 -16.61 4.44 19.24
N LYS A 55 -16.99 5.24 20.24
CA LYS A 55 -16.62 6.66 20.33
C LYS A 55 -15.14 6.90 20.64
N ASP A 56 -14.45 5.94 21.24
CA ASP A 56 -13.01 6.07 21.54
C ASP A 56 -12.14 5.90 20.29
N GLU A 57 -12.58 5.09 19.31
CA GLU A 57 -11.93 4.97 17.99
C GLU A 57 -12.00 6.28 17.18
N TRP A 58 -13.03 7.11 17.39
CA TRP A 58 -13.14 8.43 16.78
C TRP A 58 -12.05 9.42 17.23
N SER A 59 -11.24 9.09 18.23
CA SER A 59 -10.27 10.05 18.77
C SER A 59 -8.91 10.01 18.07
N LYS A 60 -8.58 8.96 17.31
CA LYS A 60 -7.24 8.77 16.73
C LYS A 60 -7.30 8.29 15.28
N PRO A 61 -6.31 8.65 14.45
CA PRO A 61 -6.16 8.08 13.11
C PRO A 61 -6.03 6.55 13.17
N TYR A 62 -6.66 5.83 12.24
CA TYR A 62 -6.59 4.37 12.19
C TYR A 62 -6.53 3.84 10.76
N PHE A 63 -5.89 2.67 10.58
CA PHE A 63 -5.82 1.97 9.31
C PHE A 63 -7.10 1.18 9.03
N THR A 64 -7.59 1.23 7.79
CA THR A 64 -8.72 0.38 7.35
C THR A 64 -8.56 -0.16 5.92
N LEU A 65 -9.21 -1.30 5.68
CA LEU A 65 -9.46 -1.85 4.34
C LEU A 65 -10.96 -1.88 4.01
N ASP A 66 -11.80 -1.32 4.86
CA ASP A 66 -13.24 -1.28 4.63
C ASP A 66 -13.58 -0.43 3.41
N GLY A 67 -14.66 -0.77 2.72
CA GLY A 67 -15.02 -0.15 1.44
C GLY A 67 -14.15 -0.58 0.25
N THR A 68 -13.00 -1.23 0.48
CA THR A 68 -12.09 -1.64 -0.61
C THR A 68 -12.43 -3.00 -1.26
N VAL A 69 -13.49 -3.67 -0.78
CA VAL A 69 -13.90 -5.00 -1.24
C VAL A 69 -14.09 -5.00 -2.76
N GLY A 70 -13.49 -5.97 -3.45
CA GLY A 70 -13.56 -6.11 -4.91
C GLY A 70 -12.58 -5.22 -5.68
N SER A 71 -11.96 -4.23 -5.04
CA SER A 71 -10.95 -3.35 -5.65
C SER A 71 -9.54 -3.63 -5.11
N TRP A 72 -9.43 -3.86 -3.79
CA TRP A 72 -8.22 -4.34 -3.14
C TRP A 72 -8.12 -5.86 -3.24
N ILE A 73 -7.48 -6.35 -4.30
CA ILE A 73 -7.34 -7.78 -4.60
C ILE A 73 -5.89 -8.21 -4.84
N PRO A 74 -4.94 -7.89 -3.93
CA PRO A 74 -3.52 -8.24 -4.11
C PRO A 74 -3.25 -9.75 -4.09
N TYR A 75 -4.19 -10.55 -3.59
CA TYR A 75 -4.10 -12.01 -3.47
C TYR A 75 -5.07 -12.75 -4.41
N GLY A 76 -5.65 -12.05 -5.40
CA GLY A 76 -6.73 -12.57 -6.22
C GLY A 76 -8.07 -12.65 -5.47
N GLY A 77 -9.00 -13.45 -6.01
CA GLY A 77 -10.35 -13.59 -5.45
C GLY A 77 -11.00 -14.93 -5.78
N GLY A 78 -12.12 -15.23 -5.12
CA GLY A 78 -12.88 -16.46 -5.30
C GLY A 78 -12.12 -17.72 -4.86
N SER A 79 -12.43 -18.86 -5.49
CA SER A 79 -11.85 -20.18 -5.17
C SER A 79 -10.36 -20.29 -5.48
N ARG A 80 -9.81 -19.36 -6.27
CA ARG A 80 -8.37 -19.28 -6.62
C ARG A 80 -7.62 -18.18 -5.86
N MET A 81 -8.20 -17.65 -4.80
CA MET A 81 -7.50 -16.72 -3.91
C MET A 81 -6.26 -17.38 -3.31
N CYS A 82 -5.16 -16.65 -3.21
CA CYS A 82 -3.90 -17.18 -2.69
C CYS A 82 -4.09 -17.81 -1.29
N PRO A 83 -3.79 -19.11 -1.11
CA PRO A 83 -3.89 -19.76 0.20
C PRO A 83 -2.85 -19.20 1.20
N GLY A 84 -1.72 -18.72 0.71
CA GLY A 84 -0.63 -18.16 1.52
C GLY A 84 -0.83 -16.71 1.98
N ARG A 85 -1.94 -16.04 1.63
CA ARG A 85 -2.15 -14.59 1.87
C ARG A 85 -1.90 -14.12 3.31
N HIS A 86 -2.27 -14.95 4.30
CA HIS A 86 -2.12 -14.62 5.72
C HIS A 86 -0.66 -14.74 6.17
N PHE A 87 0.05 -15.75 5.66
CA PHE A 87 1.46 -15.94 5.93
C PHE A 87 2.27 -14.84 5.25
N ALA A 88 2.04 -14.60 3.96
CA ALA A 88 2.71 -13.57 3.18
C ALA A 88 2.58 -12.18 3.82
N LYS A 89 1.37 -11.80 4.29
CA LYS A 89 1.16 -10.53 5.01
C LYS A 89 2.03 -10.42 6.26
N LYS A 90 2.09 -11.47 7.08
CA LYS A 90 2.88 -11.49 8.31
C LYS A 90 4.38 -11.45 8.02
N GLU A 91 4.83 -12.24 7.06
CA GLU A 91 6.23 -12.29 6.61
C GLU A 91 6.69 -10.92 6.10
N LEU A 92 5.89 -10.24 5.29
CA LEU A 92 6.20 -8.89 4.78
C LEU A 92 6.32 -7.86 5.91
N ILE A 93 5.38 -7.84 6.86
CA ILE A 93 5.40 -6.90 7.98
C ILE A 93 6.61 -7.14 8.88
N VAL A 94 6.89 -8.40 9.23
CA VAL A 94 8.04 -8.77 10.07
C VAL A 94 9.34 -8.42 9.36
N THR A 95 9.47 -8.76 8.08
CA THR A 95 10.65 -8.42 7.27
C THR A 95 10.85 -6.91 7.24
N MET A 96 9.81 -6.12 6.96
CA MET A 96 9.91 -4.66 6.95
C MET A 96 10.34 -4.12 8.32
N ALA A 97 9.74 -4.61 9.41
CA ALA A 97 10.11 -4.22 10.77
C ALA A 97 11.59 -4.55 11.07
N MET A 98 12.08 -5.71 10.66
CA MET A 98 13.49 -6.08 10.82
C MET A 98 14.41 -5.15 10.02
N PHE A 99 14.07 -4.85 8.76
CA PHE A 99 14.86 -3.94 7.93
C PHE A 99 14.92 -2.53 8.53
N LEU A 100 13.75 -1.98 8.90
CA LEU A 100 13.64 -0.63 9.46
C LEU A 100 14.26 -0.49 10.85
N THR A 101 14.38 -1.56 11.62
CA THR A 101 15.00 -1.53 12.97
C THR A 101 16.51 -1.81 12.92
N ALA A 102 16.96 -2.66 12.00
CA ALA A 102 18.36 -3.11 11.94
C ALA A 102 19.24 -2.31 10.96
N PHE A 103 18.66 -1.59 9.99
CA PHE A 103 19.43 -0.95 8.92
C PHE A 103 18.99 0.50 8.65
N ASP A 104 19.97 1.31 8.28
CA ASP A 104 19.77 2.55 7.54
C ASP A 104 19.92 2.23 6.05
N ILE A 105 18.88 2.55 5.27
CA ILE A 105 18.80 2.25 3.84
C ILE A 105 18.64 3.57 3.11
N GLU A 106 19.61 3.90 2.28
CA GLU A 106 19.58 5.08 1.43
C GLU A 106 19.56 4.64 -0.02
N LEU A 107 18.52 5.06 -0.73
CA LEU A 107 18.41 4.87 -2.16
C LEU A 107 19.39 5.80 -2.89
N GLU A 108 20.04 5.31 -3.95
CA GLU A 108 20.83 6.15 -4.85
C GLU A 108 19.98 6.50 -6.07
N PRO A 109 19.36 7.71 -6.12
CA PRO A 109 18.47 8.06 -7.20
C PRO A 109 19.24 8.08 -8.52
N ARG A 110 18.66 7.48 -9.55
CA ARG A 110 19.09 7.63 -10.93
C ARG A 110 17.90 8.10 -11.74
N ASP A 111 18.13 8.63 -12.92
CA ASP A 111 17.01 8.88 -13.81
C ASP A 111 16.30 7.56 -14.10
N ASP A 112 14.98 7.56 -13.90
CA ASP A 112 14.09 6.56 -14.48
C ASP A 112 14.25 5.10 -13.98
N TRP A 113 14.79 4.96 -12.78
CA TRP A 113 15.33 3.71 -12.24
C TRP A 113 14.33 2.77 -11.55
N ILE A 114 13.21 3.30 -11.04
CA ILE A 114 12.13 2.49 -10.43
C ILE A 114 11.04 2.30 -11.48
N ARG A 115 11.26 1.32 -12.36
CA ARG A 115 10.30 0.91 -13.38
C ARG A 115 9.92 -0.54 -13.22
N ASN A 116 8.68 -0.85 -13.53
CA ASN A 116 8.22 -2.23 -13.62
C ASN A 116 8.73 -2.89 -14.90
N ASP A 117 9.13 -4.15 -14.81
CA ASP A 117 9.41 -4.97 -15.98
C ASP A 117 8.11 -5.56 -16.54
N ALA A 118 7.67 -5.02 -17.68
CA ALA A 118 6.42 -5.39 -18.34
C ALA A 118 6.30 -6.91 -18.66
N LYS A 119 7.42 -7.65 -18.70
CA LYS A 119 7.40 -9.10 -18.92
C LYS A 119 6.68 -9.88 -17.81
N TYR A 120 6.56 -9.30 -16.61
CA TYR A 120 5.83 -9.90 -15.49
C TYR A 120 4.39 -9.41 -15.37
N PHE A 121 3.92 -8.57 -16.30
CA PHE A 121 2.54 -8.12 -16.31
C PHE A 121 1.60 -9.33 -16.37
N MET A 122 0.58 -9.34 -15.49
CA MET A 122 -0.37 -10.45 -15.30
C MET A 122 0.19 -11.75 -14.68
N PHE A 123 1.47 -11.81 -14.32
CA PHE A 123 2.10 -12.97 -13.67
C PHE A 123 2.29 -12.81 -12.15
N GLY A 124 1.52 -11.92 -11.52
CA GLY A 124 1.58 -11.64 -10.09
C GLY A 124 2.27 -10.30 -9.80
N VAL A 125 3.35 -10.33 -9.01
CA VAL A 125 4.09 -9.12 -8.62
C VAL A 125 4.90 -8.60 -9.81
N MET A 126 4.77 -7.30 -10.09
CA MET A 126 5.61 -6.60 -11.06
C MET A 126 7.03 -6.47 -10.48
N HIS A 127 8.01 -7.04 -11.18
CA HIS A 127 9.40 -6.94 -10.75
C HIS A 127 10.00 -5.62 -11.22
N PRO A 128 11.03 -5.09 -10.54
CA PRO A 128 11.78 -3.96 -11.07
C PRO A 128 12.50 -4.34 -12.37
N LYS A 129 12.62 -3.38 -13.30
CA LYS A 129 13.26 -3.54 -14.62
C LYS A 129 14.74 -3.87 -14.52
N GLY A 130 15.38 -3.44 -13.45
CA GLY A 130 16.79 -3.66 -13.17
C GLY A 130 17.10 -3.51 -11.68
N PRO A 131 18.37 -3.60 -11.30
CA PRO A 131 18.79 -3.38 -9.92
C PRO A 131 18.44 -1.96 -9.46
N ILE A 132 18.02 -1.85 -8.20
CA ILE A 132 17.73 -0.60 -7.48
C ILE A 132 18.95 -0.35 -6.58
N PRO A 133 19.89 0.54 -6.97
CA PRO A 133 21.09 0.78 -6.18
C PRO A 133 20.72 1.44 -4.85
N ALA A 134 21.24 0.88 -3.77
CA ALA A 134 21.00 1.37 -2.43
C ALA A 134 22.22 1.11 -1.55
N ARG A 135 22.50 2.06 -0.66
CA ARG A 135 23.47 1.92 0.41
C ARG A 135 22.76 1.42 1.66
N VAL A 136 23.20 0.28 2.17
CA VAL A 136 22.64 -0.33 3.37
C VAL A 136 23.70 -0.37 4.46
N ARG A 137 23.40 0.22 5.62
CA ARG A 137 24.28 0.25 6.80
C ARG A 137 23.57 -0.35 7.99
N ARG A 138 24.19 -1.29 8.70
CA ARG A 138 23.64 -1.82 9.95
C ARG A 138 23.63 -0.72 11.02
N ARG A 139 22.50 -0.55 11.71
CA ARG A 139 22.38 0.33 12.87
C ARG A 139 23.16 -0.26 14.03
N THR A 140 23.92 0.59 14.72
CA THR A 140 24.42 0.27 16.05
C THR A 140 23.24 0.30 17.02
N PRO A 141 23.04 -0.74 17.84
CA PRO A 141 22.07 -0.65 18.93
C PRO A 141 22.39 0.57 19.78
N ASN A 142 21.39 1.43 20.05
CA ASN A 142 21.52 2.38 21.14
C ASN A 142 21.56 1.55 22.42
N VAL A 143 22.76 1.38 22.99
CA VAL A 143 22.97 0.79 24.32
C VAL A 143 22.52 1.80 25.36
#